data_AF-A0A1Q9S6F5-F1
#
_entry.id   AF-A0A1Q9S6F5-F1
#
_cell.length_a   1.000
_cell.length_b   1.000
_cell.length_c   1.000
_cell.angle_alpha   90.00
_cell.angle_beta   90.00
_cell.angle_gamma   90.00
#
_symmetry.space_group_name_H-M   'P 1'
#
loop_
_entity.id
_entity.type
_entity.pdbx_description
1 polymer ?
#
loop_
_entity_poly.entity_id
_entity_poly.type
_entity_poly.pdbx_seq_one_letter_code
_entity_poly.pdbx_strand_id
1 'polypeptide(L)'
;MGKVARLYYEHGLTHAEIAELQGLSRVKVTRLLADARRLGIVEIRVHSDDPPFAELEAALVQRYDLQRAWVAPDFGSDLERSTNSLGLVGAACLTELVPPAQRVAVGLSTSVASSVAHLRDTPAADVEVVPVAGSRAGRSSVSNPGQLALGLAQRSTARPTPCPRRCWRPPRNPPRSCAATTACARCWSAPPRPTCSSSASAACTGPPRRCSSR
;
A
#
# COMPACT_ATOMS: atom_id res chain seq x y z
N MET A 1 -22.87 -19.81 9.63
CA MET A 1 -21.40 -19.89 9.39
C MET A 1 -20.60 -19.28 10.53
N GLY A 2 -20.86 -18.01 10.93
CA GLY A 2 -20.13 -17.37 12.04
C GLY A 2 -20.14 -18.13 13.37
N LYS A 3 -21.28 -18.72 13.76
CA LYS A 3 -21.37 -19.57 14.97
C LYS A 3 -20.43 -20.79 14.93
N VAL A 4 -20.36 -21.47 13.78
CA VAL A 4 -19.45 -22.61 13.54
C VAL A 4 -17.99 -22.17 13.61
N ALA A 5 -17.66 -21.00 13.04
CA ALA A 5 -16.32 -20.44 13.10
C ALA A 5 -15.88 -20.08 14.53
N ARG A 6 -16.75 -19.46 15.34
CA ARG A 6 -16.45 -19.17 16.75
C ARG A 6 -16.19 -20.42 17.58
N LEU A 7 -17.00 -21.47 17.40
CA LEU A 7 -16.82 -22.75 18.11
C LEU A 7 -15.45 -23.38 17.78
N TYR A 8 -15.01 -23.28 16.53
CA TYR A 8 -13.72 -23.82 16.12
C TYR A 8 -12.54 -22.94 16.58
N TYR A 9 -12.53 -21.66 16.23
CA TYR A 9 -11.37 -20.78 16.44
C TYR A 9 -11.29 -20.16 17.84
N GLU A 10 -12.42 -19.84 18.48
CA GLU A 10 -12.42 -19.24 19.82
C GLU A 10 -12.50 -20.30 20.92
N HIS A 11 -13.24 -21.40 20.69
CA HIS A 11 -13.50 -22.42 21.72
C HIS A 11 -12.70 -23.72 21.52
N GLY A 12 -11.92 -23.84 20.44
CA GLY A 12 -11.03 -24.99 20.20
C GLY A 12 -11.74 -26.33 19.93
N LEU A 13 -13.04 -26.33 19.64
CA LEU A 13 -13.79 -27.55 19.37
C LEU A 13 -13.35 -28.20 18.06
N THR A 14 -13.34 -29.52 18.03
CA THR A 14 -13.05 -30.30 16.83
C THR A 14 -14.21 -30.25 15.82
N HIS A 15 -13.92 -30.52 14.55
CA HIS A 15 -14.96 -30.60 13.52
C HIS A 15 -16.05 -31.65 13.82
N ALA A 16 -15.72 -32.70 14.59
CA ALA A 16 -16.67 -33.74 14.97
C ALA A 16 -17.62 -33.25 16.07
N GLU A 17 -17.09 -32.61 17.12
CA GLU A 17 -17.92 -32.05 18.20
C GLU A 17 -18.83 -30.94 17.68
N ILE A 18 -18.36 -30.09 16.76
CA ILE A 18 -19.19 -29.05 16.14
C ILE A 18 -20.29 -29.66 15.26
N ALA A 19 -19.99 -30.76 14.57
CA ALA A 19 -20.97 -31.49 13.75
C ALA A 19 -22.12 -32.02 14.62
N GLU A 20 -21.79 -32.65 15.75
CA GLU A 20 -22.78 -33.14 16.72
C GLU A 20 -23.58 -32.00 17.35
N LEU A 21 -22.91 -30.94 17.83
CA LEU A 21 -23.56 -29.78 18.46
C LEU A 21 -24.52 -29.01 17.53
N GLN A 22 -24.25 -29.00 16.22
CA GLN A 22 -25.05 -28.25 15.23
C GLN A 22 -25.98 -29.14 14.41
N GLY A 23 -25.96 -30.47 14.60
CA GLY A 23 -26.71 -31.41 13.75
C GLY A 23 -26.29 -31.35 12.28
N LEU A 24 -25.01 -31.11 12.01
CA LEU A 24 -24.45 -30.99 10.66
C LEU A 24 -23.49 -32.14 10.38
N SER A 25 -23.28 -32.51 9.12
CA SER A 25 -22.22 -33.45 8.78
C SER A 25 -20.84 -32.80 8.92
N ARG A 26 -19.82 -33.59 9.26
CA ARG A 26 -18.41 -33.14 9.34
C ARG A 26 -17.95 -32.45 8.05
N VAL A 27 -18.36 -32.97 6.88
CA VAL A 27 -18.06 -32.38 5.57
C VAL A 27 -18.67 -30.98 5.44
N LYS A 28 -19.91 -30.79 5.92
CA LYS A 28 -20.58 -29.50 5.90
C LYS A 28 -19.89 -28.52 6.83
N VAL A 29 -19.46 -28.93 8.02
CA VAL A 29 -18.66 -28.10 8.94
C VAL A 29 -17.37 -27.62 8.29
N THR A 30 -16.59 -28.51 7.67
CA THR A 30 -15.35 -28.13 6.95
C THR A 30 -15.62 -27.12 5.84
N ARG A 31 -16.66 -27.35 5.03
CA ARG A 31 -17.05 -26.41 3.96
C ARG A 31 -17.51 -25.07 4.51
N LEU A 32 -18.27 -25.05 5.61
CA LEU A 32 -18.71 -23.82 6.26
C LEU A 32 -17.52 -23.01 6.81
N LEU A 33 -16.50 -23.67 7.35
CA LEU A 33 -15.28 -23.02 7.82
C LEU A 33 -14.44 -22.46 6.66
N ALA A 34 -14.33 -23.21 5.56
CA ALA A 34 -13.67 -22.75 4.34
C ALA A 34 -14.41 -21.56 3.71
N ASP A 35 -15.75 -21.63 3.62
CA ASP A 35 -16.59 -20.54 3.14
C ASP A 35 -16.49 -19.32 4.06
N ALA A 36 -16.44 -19.50 5.38
CA ALA A 36 -16.25 -18.41 6.34
C ALA A 36 -14.91 -17.69 6.16
N ARG A 37 -13.83 -18.41 5.84
CA ARG A 37 -12.53 -17.81 5.48
C ARG A 37 -12.60 -17.08 4.14
N ARG A 38 -13.18 -17.71 3.11
CA ARG A 38 -13.28 -17.12 1.76
C ARG A 38 -14.13 -15.84 1.75
N LEU A 39 -15.21 -15.81 2.52
CA LEU A 39 -16.10 -14.65 2.64
C LEU A 39 -15.57 -13.57 3.59
N GLY A 40 -14.39 -13.76 4.21
CA GLY A 40 -13.81 -12.80 5.14
C GLY A 40 -14.55 -12.69 6.49
N ILE A 41 -15.40 -13.66 6.82
CA ILE A 41 -16.07 -13.73 8.14
C ILE A 41 -15.03 -14.04 9.23
N VAL A 42 -13.96 -14.75 8.87
CA VAL A 42 -12.83 -15.07 9.75
C VAL A 42 -11.56 -14.45 9.19
N GLU A 43 -10.93 -13.57 9.97
CA GLU A 43 -9.58 -13.07 9.72
C GLU A 43 -8.62 -13.75 10.70
N ILE A 44 -7.65 -14.51 10.19
CA ILE A 44 -6.61 -15.14 11.02
C ILE A 44 -5.38 -14.25 10.97
N ARG A 45 -4.96 -13.75 12.14
CA ARG A 45 -3.73 -12.98 12.30
C ARG A 45 -2.75 -13.83 13.08
N VAL A 46 -1.63 -14.15 12.45
CA VAL A 46 -0.53 -14.87 13.09
C VAL A 46 0.51 -13.83 13.46
N HIS A 47 0.79 -13.69 14.75
CA HIS A 47 1.93 -12.93 15.25
C HIS A 47 3.07 -13.93 15.41
N SER A 48 4.05 -13.88 14.51
CA SER A 48 5.29 -14.67 14.60
C SER A 48 6.45 -13.74 14.91
N ASP A 49 7.40 -14.22 15.72
CA ASP A 49 8.62 -13.47 16.05
C ASP A 49 9.53 -13.34 14.83
N ASP A 50 9.50 -14.35 13.94
CA ASP A 50 10.23 -14.34 12.67
C ASP A 50 9.27 -14.17 11.48
N PRO A 51 9.55 -13.24 10.55
CA PRO A 51 8.86 -13.20 9.28
C PRO A 51 9.23 -14.43 8.44
N PRO A 52 8.28 -15.00 7.68
CA PRO A 52 8.46 -16.26 6.95
C PRO A 52 9.59 -16.25 5.91
N PHE A 53 10.06 -15.06 5.51
CA PHE A 53 11.08 -14.87 4.47
C PHE A 53 12.29 -14.06 4.96
N ALA A 54 12.54 -14.01 6.28
CA ALA A 54 13.59 -13.18 6.88
C ALA A 54 14.99 -13.38 6.24
N GLU A 55 15.38 -14.64 6.00
CA GLU A 55 16.67 -14.96 5.37
C GLU A 55 16.78 -14.41 3.94
N LEU A 56 15.68 -14.49 3.17
CA LEU A 56 15.64 -13.99 1.79
C LEU A 56 15.64 -12.45 1.75
N GLU A 57 14.92 -11.81 2.66
CA GLU A 57 14.93 -10.35 2.83
C GLU A 57 16.34 -9.84 3.16
N ALA A 58 17.03 -10.50 4.10
CA ALA A 58 18.40 -10.18 4.45
C ALA A 58 19.37 -10.37 3.27
N ALA A 59 19.22 -11.46 2.51
CA ALA A 59 20.03 -11.72 1.32
C ALA A 59 19.83 -10.65 0.23
N LEU A 60 18.59 -10.19 0.02
CA LEU A 60 18.28 -9.11 -0.93
C LEU A 60 18.89 -7.78 -0.49
N VAL A 61 18.77 -7.44 0.80
CA VAL A 61 19.37 -6.24 1.39
C VAL A 61 20.89 -6.23 1.18
N GLN A 62 21.57 -7.32 1.51
CA GLN A 62 23.03 -7.42 1.36
C GLN A 62 23.48 -7.39 -0.10
N ARG A 63 22.75 -8.07 -1.00
CA ARG A 63 23.12 -8.18 -2.41
C ARG A 63 22.95 -6.86 -3.18
N TYR A 64 21.92 -6.09 -2.85
CA TYR A 64 21.55 -4.89 -3.60
C TYR A 64 21.75 -3.58 -2.83
N ASP A 65 22.34 -3.63 -1.64
CA ASP A 65 22.58 -2.48 -0.76
C ASP A 65 21.30 -1.68 -0.47
N LEU A 66 20.22 -2.41 -0.14
CA LEU A 66 18.92 -1.81 0.16
C LEU A 66 18.82 -1.48 1.65
N GLN A 67 18.08 -0.41 1.99
CA GLN A 67 17.81 -0.12 3.40
C GLN A 67 16.94 -1.20 4.07
N ARG A 68 15.93 -1.69 3.35
CA ARG A 68 14.99 -2.75 3.77
C ARG A 68 14.45 -3.47 2.54
N ALA A 69 14.04 -4.72 2.72
CA ALA A 69 13.33 -5.50 1.73
C ALA A 69 12.16 -6.22 2.42
N TRP A 70 11.05 -6.37 1.71
CA TRP A 70 9.92 -7.18 2.14
C TRP A 70 9.57 -8.17 1.03
N VAL A 71 9.32 -9.42 1.39
CA VAL A 71 9.00 -10.49 0.44
C VAL A 71 7.57 -10.98 0.65
N ALA A 72 6.81 -11.03 -0.44
CA ALA A 72 5.49 -11.63 -0.46
C ALA A 72 5.52 -12.97 -1.21
N PRO A 73 4.79 -14.00 -0.75
CA PRO A 73 4.67 -15.25 -1.47
C PRO A 73 3.92 -15.03 -2.79
N ASP A 74 4.45 -15.65 -3.84
CA ASP A 74 3.82 -15.73 -5.17
C ASP A 74 3.11 -17.08 -5.34
N PHE A 75 1.92 -17.04 -5.90
CA PHE A 75 1.06 -18.20 -6.16
C PHE A 75 0.96 -18.55 -7.65
N GLY A 76 1.92 -18.08 -8.46
CA GLY A 76 2.06 -18.46 -9.86
C GLY A 76 0.89 -18.01 -10.72
N SER A 77 0.02 -18.94 -11.12
CA SER A 77 -1.12 -18.66 -12.01
C SER A 77 -2.27 -17.89 -11.33
N ASP A 78 -2.32 -17.88 -10.00
CA ASP A 78 -3.34 -17.16 -9.23
C ASP A 78 -2.89 -15.72 -8.93
N LEU A 79 -2.98 -14.87 -9.96
CA LEU A 79 -2.52 -13.48 -9.89
C LEU A 79 -3.27 -12.65 -8.84
N GLU A 80 -4.56 -12.93 -8.62
CA GLU A 80 -5.35 -12.22 -7.61
C GLU A 80 -4.82 -12.53 -6.21
N ARG A 81 -4.53 -13.81 -5.93
CA ARG A 81 -3.96 -14.23 -4.66
C ARG A 81 -2.54 -13.68 -4.45
N SER A 82 -1.71 -13.66 -5.49
CA SER A 82 -0.38 -13.02 -5.43
C SER A 82 -0.50 -11.51 -5.17
N THR A 83 -1.44 -10.83 -5.82
CA THR A 83 -1.66 -9.39 -5.63
C THR A 83 -2.19 -9.07 -4.24
N ASN A 84 -3.05 -9.93 -3.69
CA ASN A 84 -3.56 -9.80 -2.32
C ASN A 84 -2.43 -9.99 -1.29
N SER A 85 -1.63 -11.05 -1.48
CA SER A 85 -0.43 -11.33 -0.70
C SER A 85 0.57 -10.16 -0.69
N LEU A 86 0.85 -9.59 -1.86
CA LEU A 86 1.66 -8.39 -2.00
C LEU A 86 1.05 -7.19 -1.29
N GLY A 87 -0.27 -7.03 -1.35
CA GLY A 87 -1.00 -5.98 -0.65
C GLY A 87 -0.88 -6.08 0.87
N LEU A 88 -0.96 -7.29 1.44
CA LEU A 88 -0.79 -7.52 2.87
C LEU A 88 0.63 -7.16 3.34
N VAL A 89 1.65 -7.64 2.63
CA VAL A 89 3.06 -7.33 2.95
C VAL A 89 3.35 -5.85 2.74
N GLY A 90 2.84 -5.26 1.66
CA GLY A 90 2.99 -3.84 1.38
C GLY A 90 2.26 -2.94 2.39
N ALA A 91 1.13 -3.39 2.96
CA ALA A 91 0.46 -2.68 4.04
C ALA A 91 1.32 -2.65 5.30
N ALA A 92 1.95 -3.78 5.67
CA ALA A 92 2.87 -3.83 6.80
C ALA A 92 4.07 -2.89 6.60
N CYS A 93 4.65 -2.89 5.39
CA CYS A 93 5.69 -1.95 4.99
C CYS A 93 5.23 -0.49 5.17
N LEU A 94 4.03 -0.13 4.70
CA LEU A 94 3.50 1.23 4.88
C LEU A 94 3.26 1.58 6.37
N THR A 95 2.77 0.65 7.18
CA THR A 95 2.57 0.86 8.62
C THR A 95 3.87 1.19 9.33
N GLU A 96 5.00 0.64 8.89
CA GLU A 96 6.32 0.92 9.47
C GLU A 96 6.96 2.20 8.89
N LEU A 97 6.78 2.45 7.58
CA LEU A 97 7.44 3.55 6.87
C LEU A 97 6.75 4.90 7.00
N VAL A 98 5.42 4.92 7.10
CA VAL A 98 4.64 6.16 7.06
C VAL A 98 4.77 6.99 8.34
N PRO A 99 4.63 6.43 9.56
CA PRO A 99 4.68 7.23 10.79
C PRO A 99 5.95 8.08 10.99
N PRO A 100 7.18 7.60 10.71
CA PRO A 100 8.39 8.42 10.87
C PRO A 100 8.62 9.40 9.72
N ALA A 101 7.85 9.33 8.63
CA ALA A 101 8.02 10.20 7.48
C ALA A 101 7.38 11.57 7.73
N GLN A 102 8.00 12.66 7.30
CA GLN A 102 7.33 13.98 7.28
C GLN A 102 6.41 14.13 6.07
N ARG A 103 6.77 13.48 4.96
CA ARG A 103 6.03 13.55 3.70
C ARG A 103 6.18 12.26 2.92
N VAL A 104 5.08 11.78 2.35
CA VAL A 104 5.03 10.59 1.50
C VAL A 104 4.52 10.97 0.12
N ALA A 105 5.33 10.68 -0.91
CA ALA A 105 4.97 10.94 -2.29
C ALA A 105 4.43 9.65 -2.95
N VAL A 106 3.21 9.70 -3.51
CA VAL A 106 2.55 8.51 -4.08
C VAL A 106 2.41 8.64 -5.59
N GLY A 107 2.90 7.62 -6.30
CA GLY A 107 2.83 7.50 -7.76
C GLY A 107 1.65 6.71 -8.28
N LEU A 108 1.66 6.43 -9.59
CA LEU A 108 0.74 5.52 -10.27
C LEU A 108 1.23 4.07 -10.05
N SER A 109 0.58 3.29 -9.19
CA SER A 109 0.96 1.89 -8.97
C SER A 109 -0.21 1.02 -8.51
N THR A 110 -0.39 -0.13 -9.15
CA THR A 110 -1.39 -1.14 -8.75
C THR A 110 -0.96 -1.89 -7.48
N SER A 111 0.34 -2.12 -7.29
CA SER A 111 0.87 -2.73 -6.07
C SER A 111 0.62 -1.83 -4.86
N VAL A 112 0.93 -0.53 -4.98
CA VAL A 112 0.66 0.44 -3.90
C VAL A 112 -0.84 0.56 -3.64
N ALA A 113 -1.68 0.51 -4.68
CA ALA A 113 -3.13 0.45 -4.52
C ALA A 113 -3.58 -0.74 -3.68
N SER A 114 -3.04 -1.94 -3.96
CA SER A 114 -3.31 -3.14 -3.20
C SER A 114 -2.85 -2.98 -1.74
N SER A 115 -1.66 -2.41 -1.51
CA SER A 115 -1.14 -2.16 -0.16
C SER A 115 -2.03 -1.21 0.64
N VAL A 116 -2.43 -0.09 0.04
CA VAL A 116 -3.35 0.88 0.68
C VAL A 116 -4.70 0.23 0.97
N ALA A 117 -5.20 -0.65 0.10
CA ALA A 117 -6.47 -1.36 0.34
C ALA A 117 -6.42 -2.28 1.58
N HIS A 118 -5.24 -2.82 1.91
CA HIS A 118 -5.02 -3.68 3.08
C HIS A 118 -4.49 -2.92 4.31
N LEU A 119 -4.13 -1.64 4.15
CA LEU A 119 -3.62 -0.81 5.24
C LEU A 119 -4.70 -0.60 6.30
N ARG A 120 -4.36 -0.88 7.56
CA ARG A 120 -5.23 -0.56 8.70
C ARG A 120 -5.00 0.88 9.14
N ASP A 121 -5.97 1.40 9.87
CA ASP A 121 -5.88 2.76 10.40
C ASP A 121 -4.60 2.92 11.22
N THR A 122 -3.66 3.70 10.68
CA THR A 122 -2.32 3.88 11.23
C THR A 122 -2.15 5.36 11.58
N PRO A 123 -2.03 5.76 12.85
CA PRO A 123 -1.96 7.16 13.22
C PRO A 123 -0.66 7.80 12.70
N ALA A 124 -0.80 8.78 11.82
CA ALA A 124 0.31 9.50 11.18
C ALA A 124 -0.13 10.94 10.80
N ALA A 125 -0.73 11.65 11.77
CA ALA A 125 -1.39 12.94 11.54
C ALA A 125 -0.45 14.07 11.08
N ASP A 126 0.84 13.98 11.42
CA ASP A 126 1.87 14.96 11.05
C ASP A 126 2.48 14.71 9.67
N VAL A 127 2.02 13.66 8.98
CA VAL A 127 2.54 13.29 7.65
C VAL A 127 1.75 14.00 6.57
N GLU A 128 2.45 14.52 5.57
CA GLU A 128 1.83 15.06 4.35
C GLU A 128 1.88 14.02 3.23
N VAL A 129 0.74 13.67 2.64
CA VAL A 129 0.68 12.76 1.48
C VAL A 129 0.46 13.55 0.20
N VAL A 130 1.38 13.40 -0.75
CA VAL A 130 1.41 14.18 -2.00
C VAL A 130 1.41 13.25 -3.20
N PRO A 131 0.51 13.42 -4.19
CA PRO A 131 0.59 12.67 -5.44
C PRO A 131 1.74 13.21 -6.30
N VAL A 132 2.61 12.31 -6.79
CA VAL A 132 3.77 12.65 -7.63
C VAL A 132 3.35 13.20 -9.00
N ALA A 133 2.16 12.83 -9.47
CA ALA A 133 1.62 13.26 -10.74
C ALA A 133 0.15 13.67 -10.62
N GLY A 134 -0.27 14.58 -11.49
CA GLY A 134 -1.67 15.00 -11.59
C GLY A 134 -2.57 13.85 -12.05
N SER A 135 -3.78 13.81 -11.50
CA SER A 135 -4.80 12.83 -11.86
C SER A 135 -5.25 12.99 -13.32
N ARG A 136 -5.23 11.90 -14.10
CA ARG A 136 -5.80 11.84 -15.46
C ARG A 136 -7.26 11.40 -15.40
N ALA A 137 -8.17 12.19 -15.97
CA ALA A 137 -9.56 11.76 -16.17
C ALA A 137 -9.61 10.55 -17.11
N GLY A 138 -10.44 9.55 -16.80
CA GLY A 138 -10.72 8.39 -17.67
C GLY A 138 -9.79 7.16 -17.52
N ARG A 139 -8.87 7.12 -16.54
CA ARG A 139 -8.20 5.87 -16.13
C ARG A 139 -8.92 5.26 -14.93
N SER A 140 -8.82 3.94 -14.75
CA SER A 140 -9.39 3.24 -13.60
C SER A 140 -8.96 3.90 -12.28
N SER A 141 -9.92 4.10 -11.38
CA SER A 141 -9.76 4.73 -10.06
C SER A 141 -8.61 4.13 -9.26
N VAL A 142 -8.43 2.81 -9.38
CA VAL A 142 -7.50 1.99 -8.60
C VAL A 142 -6.05 2.46 -8.69
N SER A 143 -5.60 2.99 -9.83
CA SER A 143 -4.18 3.37 -10.00
C SER A 143 -3.94 4.88 -9.96
N ASN A 144 -4.99 5.70 -9.91
CA ASN A 144 -4.87 7.14 -10.05
C ASN A 144 -4.09 7.77 -8.87
N PRO A 145 -2.98 8.50 -9.09
CA PRO A 145 -2.11 8.96 -8.00
C PRO A 145 -2.84 9.84 -6.98
N GLY A 146 -3.75 10.72 -7.45
CA GLY A 146 -4.52 11.57 -6.54
C GLY A 146 -5.52 10.80 -5.67
N GLN A 147 -6.10 9.71 -6.19
CA GLN A 147 -6.99 8.86 -5.37
C GLN A 147 -6.20 7.96 -4.43
N LEU A 148 -5.02 7.49 -4.85
CA LEU A 148 -4.12 6.73 -3.98
C LEU A 148 -3.57 7.58 -2.84
N ALA A 149 -3.14 8.82 -3.12
CA ALA A 149 -2.72 9.76 -2.10
C ALA A 149 -3.84 10.04 -1.09
N LEU A 150 -5.08 10.22 -1.57
CA LEU A 150 -6.24 10.41 -0.70
C LEU A 150 -6.55 9.18 0.14
N GLY A 151 -6.57 7.99 -0.46
CA GLY A 151 -6.85 6.74 0.23
C GLY A 151 -5.80 6.40 1.28
N LEU A 152 -4.52 6.65 0.98
CA LEU A 152 -3.44 6.53 1.94
C LEU A 152 -3.64 7.50 3.09
N ALA A 153 -3.87 8.79 2.79
CA ALA A 153 -4.06 9.81 3.82
C ALA A 153 -5.25 9.52 4.75
N GLN A 154 -6.35 9.01 4.21
CA GLN A 154 -7.52 8.63 4.99
C GLN A 154 -7.21 7.50 5.97
N ARG A 155 -6.53 6.45 5.53
CA ARG A 155 -6.15 5.30 6.37
C ARG A 155 -5.00 5.62 7.31
N SER A 156 -4.12 6.55 6.96
CA SER A 156 -3.01 6.93 7.83
C SER A 156 -3.32 8.16 8.69
N THR A 157 -4.55 8.67 8.68
CA THR A 157 -4.95 9.97 9.30
C THR A 157 -4.08 11.17 8.90
N ALA A 158 -3.31 11.04 7.81
CA ALA A 158 -2.36 12.03 7.34
C ALA A 158 -3.06 13.15 6.56
N ARG A 159 -2.34 14.25 6.31
CA ARG A 159 -2.88 15.40 5.57
C ARG A 159 -2.71 15.18 4.06
N PRO A 160 -3.78 15.10 3.26
CA PRO A 160 -3.66 15.01 1.82
C PRO A 160 -3.39 16.39 1.21
N THR A 161 -2.35 16.51 0.40
CA THR A 161 -2.08 17.71 -0.40
C THR A 161 -2.46 17.46 -1.86
N PRO A 162 -3.53 18.09 -2.38
CA PRO A 162 -3.96 17.87 -3.76
C PRO A 162 -2.97 18.49 -4.75
N CYS A 163 -2.49 17.72 -5.72
CA CYS A 163 -1.76 18.25 -6.88
C CYS A 163 -2.74 18.58 -8.01
N PRO A 164 -2.74 19.81 -8.55
CA PRO A 164 -3.61 20.16 -9.68
C PRO A 164 -3.27 19.35 -10.95
N ARG A 165 -4.30 19.12 -11.77
CA ARG A 165 -4.39 18.13 -12.87
C ARG A 165 -3.35 18.25 -14.01
N ARG A 166 -2.46 19.24 -14.02
CA ARG A 166 -1.66 19.59 -15.20
C ARG A 166 -0.18 19.89 -14.92
N CYS A 167 0.42 19.28 -13.90
CA CYS A 167 1.84 19.52 -13.58
C CYS A 167 2.83 18.48 -14.22
N TRP A 168 2.39 17.59 -15.15
CA TRP A 168 3.27 16.58 -15.80
C TRP A 168 4.15 17.10 -16.94
N ARG A 169 4.05 18.39 -17.31
CA ARG A 169 4.89 18.98 -18.36
C ARG A 169 5.21 20.41 -17.96
N PRO A 170 6.48 20.81 -17.78
CA PRO A 170 6.79 22.24 -17.74
C PRO A 170 6.41 22.77 -19.13
N PRO A 171 5.39 23.63 -19.24
CA PRO A 171 5.12 24.26 -20.51
C PRO A 171 6.33 25.17 -20.84
N ARG A 172 6.74 25.23 -22.11
CA ARG A 172 7.70 26.25 -22.59
C ARG A 172 7.25 27.68 -22.23
N ASN A 173 5.96 27.87 -21.94
CA ASN A 173 5.36 29.10 -21.46
C ASN A 173 4.11 28.76 -20.59
N PRO A 174 4.17 28.81 -19.24
CA PRO A 174 3.02 28.47 -18.41
C PRO A 174 1.90 29.52 -18.55
N PRO A 175 0.62 29.11 -18.73
CA PRO A 175 -0.47 30.03 -18.54
C PRO A 175 -0.43 30.51 -17.08
N ARG A 176 -0.57 31.82 -16.85
CA ARG A 176 -0.50 32.46 -15.52
C ARG A 176 -1.38 31.77 -14.46
N SER A 177 -2.43 31.06 -14.88
CA SER A 177 -3.33 30.30 -14.00
C SER A 177 -2.71 29.04 -13.35
N CYS A 178 -1.69 28.41 -13.95
CA CYS A 178 -1.08 27.18 -13.41
C CYS A 178 0.09 27.45 -12.46
N ALA A 179 0.89 28.49 -12.71
CA ALA A 179 2.01 28.87 -11.85
C ALA A 179 1.57 29.65 -10.60
N ALA A 180 0.37 30.26 -10.62
CA ALA A 180 -0.13 31.13 -9.55
C ALA A 180 -0.93 30.40 -8.46
N THR A 181 -1.25 29.11 -8.61
CA THR A 181 -1.92 28.40 -7.52
C THR A 181 -0.90 28.00 -6.47
N THR A 182 -0.99 28.58 -5.26
CA THR A 182 -0.18 28.26 -4.08
C THR A 182 0.00 26.76 -3.85
N ALA A 183 -0.95 25.94 -4.30
CA ALA A 183 -0.90 24.48 -4.28
C ALA A 183 0.18 23.85 -5.19
N CYS A 184 0.31 24.22 -6.49
CA CYS A 184 1.38 23.61 -7.32
C CYS A 184 2.76 24.19 -6.96
N ALA A 185 2.84 25.43 -6.47
CA ALA A 185 4.08 25.96 -5.88
C ALA A 185 4.50 25.15 -4.63
N ARG A 186 3.61 24.96 -3.64
CA ARG A 186 3.89 24.14 -2.44
C ARG A 186 4.28 22.69 -2.76
N CYS A 187 3.67 22.10 -3.79
CA CYS A 187 3.97 20.75 -4.24
C CYS A 187 5.39 20.61 -4.84
N TRP A 188 5.92 21.68 -5.46
CA TRP A 188 7.23 21.68 -6.13
C TRP A 188 8.34 22.41 -5.36
N SER A 189 8.00 23.38 -4.51
CA SER A 189 8.95 24.22 -3.76
C SER A 189 9.40 23.60 -2.44
N ALA A 190 8.76 22.51 -2.02
CA ALA A 190 9.14 21.80 -0.82
C ALA A 190 10.16 20.71 -1.20
N PRO A 191 11.45 20.87 -0.86
CA PRO A 191 12.49 19.95 -1.32
C PRO A 191 12.18 18.53 -0.81
N PRO A 192 12.27 17.49 -1.66
CA PRO A 192 12.30 16.13 -1.17
C PRO A 192 13.64 15.96 -0.45
N ARG A 193 13.66 16.10 0.88
CA ARG A 193 14.74 15.48 1.65
C ARG A 193 14.49 13.96 1.53
N PRO A 194 15.42 13.19 0.94
CA PRO A 194 15.15 11.82 0.58
C PRO A 194 15.15 10.99 1.86
N THR A 195 13.99 10.48 2.27
CA THR A 195 13.95 9.40 3.26
C THR A 195 13.16 8.17 2.83
N CYS A 196 12.40 8.19 1.73
CA CYS A 196 12.00 6.97 1.02
C CYS A 196 11.36 7.30 -0.33
N SER A 197 12.03 6.95 -1.43
CA SER A 197 11.42 6.89 -2.76
C SER A 197 11.26 5.43 -3.15
N SER A 198 10.07 4.86 -2.96
CA SER A 198 9.74 3.54 -3.52
C SER A 198 9.41 3.70 -5.01
N SER A 199 10.45 3.78 -5.84
CA SER A 199 10.32 3.62 -7.28
C SER A 199 11.33 2.60 -7.76
N ALA A 200 10.83 1.50 -8.31
CA ALA A 200 11.61 0.55 -9.07
C ALA A 200 12.25 1.27 -10.28
N SER A 201 13.57 1.18 -10.35
CA SER A 201 14.45 1.36 -11.53
C SER A 201 14.25 2.59 -12.43
N ALA A 202 15.11 3.60 -12.25
CA ALA A 202 15.72 4.35 -13.36
C ALA A 202 16.90 5.20 -12.85
N ALA A 203 18.10 4.94 -13.37
CA ALA A 203 19.31 5.70 -13.09
C ALA A 203 19.27 7.08 -13.78
N CYS A 204 19.74 8.13 -13.09
CA CYS A 204 19.95 9.46 -13.66
C CYS A 204 21.39 9.93 -13.45
N THR A 205 22.20 9.84 -14.50
CA THR A 205 23.51 10.51 -14.64
C THR A 205 23.35 11.86 -15.34
N GLY A 206 23.88 12.95 -14.76
CA GLY A 206 24.15 14.22 -15.47
C GLY A 206 24.12 15.49 -14.59
N PRO A 207 25.16 16.35 -14.57
CA PRO A 207 25.26 17.52 -13.68
C PRO A 207 24.60 18.80 -14.26
N PRO A 208 24.33 19.84 -13.44
CA PRO A 208 23.52 20.98 -13.84
C PRO A 208 24.35 22.06 -14.55
N ARG A 209 23.94 22.48 -15.76
CA ARG A 209 24.43 23.71 -16.39
C ARG A 209 23.54 24.89 -15.98
N ARG A 210 24.17 25.93 -15.41
CA ARG A 210 23.59 27.25 -15.12
C ARG A 210 23.27 27.97 -16.43
N CYS A 211 22.12 28.65 -16.50
CA CYS A 211 21.85 29.64 -17.54
C CYS A 211 21.71 31.04 -16.92
N SER A 212 22.50 31.97 -17.46
CA SER A 212 22.55 33.41 -17.19
C SER A 212 21.39 34.16 -17.86
N SER A 213 21.01 35.28 -17.25
CA SER A 213 19.98 36.23 -17.67
C SER A 213 20.35 37.04 -18.92
N ARG A 214 19.38 37.19 -19.83
CA ARG A 214 19.07 38.44 -20.55
C ARG A 214 17.60 38.43 -20.96
#